data_AF-A0A806J7B8-F1
#
_entry.id   AF-A0A806J7B8-F1
#
_cell.length_a   1.000
_cell.length_b   1.000
_cell.length_c   1.000
_cell.angle_alpha   90.00
_cell.angle_beta   90.00
_cell.angle_gamma   90.00
#
_symmetry.space_group_name_H-M   'P 1'
#
loop_
_entity.id
_entity.type
_entity.pdbx_description
1 polymer ?
#
loop_
_entity_poly.entity_id
_entity_poly.type
_entity_poly.pdbx_seq_one_letter_code
_entity_poly.pdbx_strand_id
1 'polypeptide(L)'
;MFIGCSQYPDCHFTVHEETEIEEEFDCPECQKHKLVARTGRSGKTFYGCSGFPECKFTLPTKPVKQQCPQCLGELATIKKVRGKTYFLCANRKCQHLFSESE
;
A
#
# COMPACT_ATOMS: atom_id res chain seq x y z
N MET A 1 25.43 29.55 16.11
CA MET A 1 25.22 29.63 17.57
C MET A 1 24.29 28.49 17.94
N PHE A 2 24.82 27.45 18.58
CA PHE A 2 24.10 26.21 18.89
C PHE A 2 23.61 26.26 20.33
N ILE A 3 22.31 25.98 20.55
CA ILE A 3 21.75 25.87 21.89
C ILE A 3 21.65 24.37 22.20
N GLY A 4 22.56 23.88 23.03
CA GLY A 4 22.57 22.50 23.52
C GLY A 4 21.87 22.40 24.87
N CYS A 5 21.22 21.26 25.12
CA CYS A 5 20.69 20.93 26.45
C CYS A 5 21.85 20.80 27.45
N SER A 6 21.69 21.37 28.64
CA SER A 6 22.75 21.45 29.67
C SER A 6 23.17 20.10 30.27
N GLN A 7 22.50 19.00 29.92
CA GLN A 7 22.72 17.67 30.49
C GLN A 7 23.15 16.60 29.47
N TYR A 8 23.77 17.02 28.37
CA TYR A 8 24.52 16.09 27.51
C TYR A 8 25.83 15.71 28.21
N PRO A 9 26.18 14.42 28.41
CA PRO A 9 25.77 13.25 27.62
C PRO A 9 24.68 12.34 28.23
N ASP A 10 24.10 12.64 29.40
CA ASP A 10 23.14 11.76 30.10
C ASP A 10 21.72 11.77 29.53
N CYS A 11 21.30 12.85 28.86
CA CYS A 11 19.97 12.96 28.27
C CYS A 11 20.02 12.90 26.73
N HIS A 12 19.82 11.70 26.18
CA HIS A 12 19.64 11.45 24.74
C HIS A 12 18.16 11.21 24.42
N PHE A 13 17.28 12.14 24.82
CA PHE A 13 15.85 12.00 24.55
C PHE A 13 15.53 12.52 23.14
N THR A 14 15.64 11.64 22.13
CA THR A 14 15.14 11.89 20.78
C THR A 14 13.69 11.43 20.70
N VAL A 15 12.75 12.37 20.52
CA VAL A 15 11.36 12.01 20.22
C VAL A 15 11.29 11.61 18.75
N HIS A 16 11.30 10.30 18.50
CA HIS A 16 10.95 9.76 17.19
C HIS A 16 9.43 9.74 17.11
N GLU A 17 8.85 10.73 16.43
CA GLU A 17 7.44 10.71 16.06
C GLU A 17 7.25 9.68 14.95
N GLU A 18 7.16 8.41 15.32
CA GLU A 18 6.90 7.30 14.41
C GLU A 18 5.39 7.22 14.18
N THR A 19 4.85 8.18 13.43
CA THR A 19 3.45 8.14 12.99
C THR A 19 3.40 8.08 11.49
N GLU A 20 3.69 6.90 10.94
CA GLU A 20 3.16 6.53 9.63
C GLU A 20 2.53 5.16 9.80
N ILE A 21 1.21 5.18 10.01
CA ILE A 21 0.36 4.01 9.94
C ILE A 21 0.52 3.49 8.51
N GLU A 22 1.50 2.59 8.32
CA GLU A 22 1.62 1.80 7.11
C GLU A 22 0.31 1.03 7.01
N GLU A 23 -0.57 1.44 6.10
CA GLU A 23 -1.71 0.61 5.73
C GLU A 23 -1.12 -0.66 5.08
N GLU A 24 -0.89 -1.65 5.92
CA GLU A 24 -0.31 -2.93 5.57
C GLU A 24 -1.38 -3.78 4.87
N PHE A 25 -1.54 -3.60 3.56
CA PHE A 25 -2.45 -4.43 2.76
C PHE A 25 -1.85 -5.82 2.55
N ASP A 26 -2.59 -6.89 2.86
CA ASP A 26 -2.12 -8.26 2.64
C ASP A 26 -2.06 -8.60 1.14
N CYS A 27 -0.96 -9.21 0.68
CA CYS A 27 -0.82 -9.54 -0.73
C CYS A 27 -1.84 -10.63 -1.12
N PRO A 28 -2.69 -10.40 -2.13
CA PRO A 28 -3.75 -11.35 -2.50
C PRO A 28 -3.21 -12.59 -3.24
N GLU A 29 -1.99 -12.53 -3.78
CA GLU A 29 -1.35 -13.69 -4.43
C GLU A 29 -0.71 -14.66 -3.43
N CYS A 30 -0.03 -14.15 -2.40
CA CYS A 30 0.69 -15.02 -1.47
C CYS A 30 0.05 -15.11 -0.08
N GLN A 31 -0.82 -14.16 0.31
CA GLN A 31 -1.51 -14.06 1.62
C GLN A 31 -0.60 -14.19 2.86
N LYS A 32 0.72 -14.14 2.65
CA LYS A 32 1.75 -14.30 3.67
C LYS A 32 2.54 -13.03 3.90
N HIS A 33 2.59 -12.17 2.89
CA HIS A 33 3.39 -10.96 2.87
C HIS A 33 2.48 -9.75 2.64
N LYS A 34 2.97 -8.59 3.03
CA LYS A 34 2.26 -7.32 2.93
C LYS A 34 2.69 -6.54 1.68
N LEU A 35 1.84 -5.64 1.24
CA LEU A 35 2.12 -4.70 0.16
C LEU A 35 2.74 -3.45 0.76
N VAL A 36 3.97 -3.18 0.35
CA VAL A 36 4.71 -2.00 0.76
C VAL A 36 4.65 -0.94 -0.33
N ALA A 37 4.38 0.30 0.08
CA ALA A 37 4.45 1.45 -0.81
C ALA A 37 5.92 1.73 -1.13
N ARG A 38 6.25 1.80 -2.42
CA ARG A 38 7.59 2.10 -2.92
C ARG A 38 7.50 3.17 -3.98
N THR A 39 8.37 4.15 -3.91
CA THR A 39 8.44 5.21 -4.93
C THR A 39 9.40 4.80 -6.03
N GLY A 40 8.90 4.69 -7.26
CA GLY A 40 9.74 4.37 -8.42
C GLY A 40 10.57 5.57 -8.87
N ARG A 41 11.55 5.33 -9.77
CA ARG A 41 12.42 6.38 -10.34
C ARG A 41 11.64 7.50 -11.04
N SER A 42 10.45 7.21 -11.55
CA SER A 42 9.56 8.19 -12.19
C SER A 42 8.75 9.04 -11.20
N GLY A 43 9.01 8.94 -9.89
CA GLY A 43 8.27 9.64 -8.84
C GLY A 43 6.87 9.08 -8.57
N LYS A 44 6.47 7.99 -9.24
CA LYS A 44 5.18 7.32 -9.02
C LYS A 44 5.31 6.29 -7.91
N THR A 45 4.43 6.37 -6.92
CA THR A 45 4.31 5.34 -5.88
C THR A 45 3.61 4.11 -6.44
N PHE A 46 4.23 2.95 -6.26
CA PHE A 46 3.67 1.64 -6.57
C PHE A 46 3.67 0.80 -5.30
N TYR A 47 2.79 -0.19 -5.22
CA TYR A 47 2.66 -1.06 -4.06
C TYR A 47 3.14 -2.45 -4.45
N GLY A 48 4.26 -2.88 -3.87
CA GLY A 48 4.88 -4.17 -4.18
C GLY A 48 4.79 -5.12 -2.99
N CYS A 49 4.69 -6.42 -3.26
CA CYS A 49 4.79 -7.42 -2.21
C CYS A 49 6.18 -7.39 -1.55
N SER A 50 6.21 -7.45 -0.21
CA SER A 50 7.47 -7.47 0.55
C SER A 50 8.27 -8.77 0.33
N GLY A 51 7.60 -9.89 0.03
CA GLY A 51 8.21 -11.19 -0.24
C GLY A 51 8.88 -11.35 -1.61
N PHE A 52 9.44 -10.30 -2.21
CA PHE A 52 10.27 -10.44 -3.42
C PHE A 52 11.60 -11.12 -3.06
N PRO A 53 12.12 -12.11 -3.82
CA PRO A 53 11.74 -12.52 -5.18
C PRO A 53 10.65 -13.60 -5.30
N GLU A 54 10.17 -14.17 -4.19
CA GLU A 54 9.19 -15.26 -4.16
C GLU A 54 7.82 -14.84 -4.70
N CYS A 55 7.40 -13.60 -4.39
CA CYS A 55 6.17 -13.01 -4.90
C CYS A 55 6.47 -11.71 -5.68
N LYS A 56 6.21 -11.73 -6.99
CA LYS A 56 6.43 -10.59 -7.91
C LYS A 56 5.19 -9.71 -8.10
N PHE A 57 4.26 -9.77 -7.15
CA PHE A 57 3.03 -9.02 -7.22
C PHE A 57 3.28 -7.53 -6.98
N THR A 58 2.73 -6.70 -7.87
CA THR A 58 2.86 -5.24 -7.82
C THR A 58 1.59 -4.59 -8.33
N LEU A 59 1.25 -3.43 -7.74
CA LEU A 59 0.14 -2.58 -8.12
C LEU A 59 0.65 -1.17 -8.46
N PRO A 60 0.18 -0.58 -9.57
CA PRO A 60 0.63 0.74 -10.02
C PRO A 60 0.00 1.89 -9.23
N THR A 61 -1.04 1.62 -8.44
CA THR A 61 -1.81 2.60 -7.66
C THR A 61 -2.07 2.05 -6.26
N LYS A 62 -2.54 2.93 -5.36
CA LYS A 62 -2.90 2.55 -3.99
C LYS A 62 -4.01 1.48 -4.00
N PRO A 63 -3.79 0.30 -3.39
CA PRO A 63 -4.84 -0.67 -3.18
C PRO A 63 -5.88 -0.13 -2.19
N VAL A 64 -7.11 -0.59 -2.33
CA VAL A 64 -8.22 -0.32 -1.41
C VAL A 64 -8.82 -1.63 -0.95
N LYS A 65 -9.30 -1.66 0.31
CA LYS A 65 -10.01 -2.80 0.88
C LYS A 65 -11.42 -2.84 0.30
N GLN A 66 -11.60 -3.58 -0.79
CA GLN A 66 -12.85 -3.70 -1.52
C GLN A 66 -13.02 -5.15 -1.97
N GLN A 67 -14.11 -5.77 -1.53
CA GLN A 67 -14.38 -7.17 -1.81
C GLN A 67 -14.86 -7.35 -3.25
N CYS A 68 -14.19 -8.22 -3.99
CA CYS A 68 -14.58 -8.52 -5.36
C CYS A 68 -15.75 -9.53 -5.39
N PRO A 69 -16.86 -9.25 -6.12
CA PRO A 69 -17.99 -10.17 -6.20
C PRO A 69 -17.70 -11.47 -6.98
N GLN A 70 -16.63 -11.50 -7.79
CA GLN A 70 -16.27 -12.66 -8.61
C GLN A 70 -15.33 -13.65 -7.93
N CYS A 71 -14.38 -13.16 -7.13
CA CYS A 71 -13.34 -14.00 -6.52
C CYS A 71 -13.23 -13.85 -5.00
N LEU A 72 -14.09 -13.01 -4.38
CA LEU A 72 -14.08 -12.69 -2.95
C LEU A 72 -12.74 -12.12 -2.44
N GLY A 73 -11.85 -11.68 -3.34
CA GLY A 73 -10.60 -11.03 -2.95
C GLY A 73 -10.87 -9.70 -2.26
N GLU A 74 -10.14 -9.41 -1.19
CA GLU A 74 -10.36 -8.25 -0.31
C GLU A 74 -9.72 -6.95 -0.82
N LEU A 75 -8.95 -7.02 -1.90
CA LEU A 75 -8.23 -5.88 -2.47
C LEU A 75 -8.64 -5.57 -3.91
N ALA A 76 -8.82 -4.28 -4.16
CA ALA A 76 -9.02 -3.73 -5.48
C ALA A 76 -8.17 -2.46 -5.70
N THR A 77 -8.08 -2.01 -6.94
CA THR A 77 -7.43 -0.75 -7.33
C THR A 77 -8.44 0.17 -7.97
N ILE A 78 -8.28 1.48 -7.74
CA ILE A 78 -9.20 2.48 -8.28
C ILE A 78 -8.83 2.80 -9.72
N LYS A 79 -9.82 2.73 -10.62
CA LYS A 79 -9.71 3.13 -12.02
C LYS A 79 -10.81 4.13 -12.37
N LYS A 80 -10.43 5.32 -12.84
CA LYS A 80 -11.38 6.35 -13.30
C LYS A 80 -11.62 6.18 -14.80
N VAL A 81 -12.89 6.03 -15.21
CA VAL A 81 -13.29 5.91 -16.62
C VAL A 81 -14.47 6.84 -16.87
N ARG A 82 -14.33 7.77 -17.83
CA ARG A 82 -15.39 8.73 -18.20
C ARG A 82 -16.00 9.48 -17.00
N GLY A 83 -15.17 9.85 -16.02
CA GLY A 83 -15.59 10.55 -14.80
C GLY A 83 -16.22 9.66 -13.72
N LYS A 84 -16.48 8.38 -13.99
CA LYS A 84 -16.96 7.41 -13.00
C LYS A 84 -15.78 6.62 -12.40
N THR A 85 -15.89 6.29 -11.13
CA THR A 85 -14.91 5.50 -10.39
C THR A 85 -15.29 4.03 -10.42
N TYR A 86 -14.35 3.19 -10.88
CA TYR A 86 -14.47 1.74 -10.88
C TYR A 86 -13.37 1.12 -10.03
N PHE A 87 -13.64 -0.06 -9.49
CA PHE A 87 -12.74 -0.91 -8.74
C PHE A 87 -12.31 -2.07 -9.62
N LEU A 88 -11.01 -2.19 -9.85
CA LEU A 88 -10.41 -3.31 -10.55
C LEU A 88 -9.81 -4.26 -9.51
N CYS A 89 -10.28 -5.50 -9.47
CA CYS A 89 -9.76 -6.52 -8.56
C CYS A 89 -8.23 -6.63 -8.65
N ALA A 90 -7.55 -6.64 -7.50
CA ALA A 90 -6.10 -6.74 -7.43
C ALA A 90 -5.59 -8.13 -7.84
N ASN A 91 -6.42 -9.17 -7.77
CA ASN A 91 -6.04 -10.52 -8.17
C ASN A 91 -5.84 -10.61 -9.70
N ARG A 92 -4.63 -10.99 -10.13
CA ARG A 92 -4.26 -11.14 -11.55
C ARG A 92 -5.09 -12.18 -12.29
N LYS A 93 -5.62 -13.19 -11.60
CA LYS A 93 -6.48 -14.22 -12.20
C LYS A 93 -7.92 -13.73 -12.44
N CYS A 94 -8.38 -12.74 -11.68
CA CYS A 94 -9.76 -12.26 -11.75
C CYS A 94 -9.88 -11.01 -12.64
N GLN A 95 -9.10 -9.97 -12.36
CA GLN A 95 -9.13 -8.68 -13.07
C GLN A 95 -10.55 -8.12 -13.34
N HIS A 96 -11.52 -8.47 -12.49
CA HIS A 96 -12.89 -8.01 -12.65
C HIS A 96 -13.00 -6.53 -12.32
N LEU A 97 -13.69 -5.78 -13.18
CA LEU A 97 -13.96 -4.35 -13.02
C LEU A 97 -15.41 -4.18 -12.56
N PHE A 98 -15.61 -3.60 -11.39
CA PHE A 98 -16.93 -3.37 -10.80
C PHE A 98 -17.02 -1.95 -10.20
N SER A 99 -18.21 -1.50 -9.85
CA SER A 99 -18.46 -0.22 -9.14
C SER A 99 -19.06 -0.52 -7.77
N GLU A 100 -18.86 0.34 -6.76
CA GLU A 100 -19.32 0.15 -5.36
C GLU A 100 -20.84 0.05 -5.17
N SER A 101 -21.60 0.00 -6.25
CA SER A 101 -23.04 0.12 -6.28
C SER A 101 -23.62 -0.92 -7.24
N GLU A 102 -23.72 -2.16 -6.79
CA GLU A 102 -24.95 -2.99 -6.77
C GLU A 102 -24.71 -4.35 -6.09
#